data_AF-A0A6M2CS45-F1
#
_entry.id   AF-A0A6M2CS45-F1
#
_cell.length_a   1.000
_cell.length_b   1.000
_cell.length_c   1.000
_cell.angle_alpha   90.00
_cell.angle_beta   90.00
_cell.angle_gamma   90.00
#
_symmetry.space_group_name_H-M   'P 1'
#
loop_
_entity.id
_entity.type
_entity.pdbx_description
1 polymer ?
#
loop_
_entity_poly.entity_id
_entity_poly.type
_entity_poly.pdbx_seq_one_letter_code
_entity_poly.pdbx_strand_id
1 'polypeptide(L)'
;MNTCAHDVITFFIIMHGMVLKSNGSEKFQFWKYRLLATTNSTTRDTMNTTGGTLFNTSICSQEPVKGNCRAHLQRWYYNSSSGNCSVFYYGGCGGNENRFFNCLECMGNCGYQNFSETASNITAICNQLEEAADEYDSWEHELI
;
A
#
# COMPACT_ATOMS: atom_id res chain seq x y z
N MET A 1 -9.85 41.79 35.00
CA MET A 1 -10.01 41.57 33.55
C MET A 1 -8.76 40.80 33.08
N ASN A 2 -8.72 39.53 32.69
CA ASN A 2 -9.71 38.47 32.50
C ASN A 2 -8.95 37.15 32.75
N THR A 3 -9.22 36.46 33.87
CA THR A 3 -8.68 35.12 34.15
C THR A 3 -9.28 34.05 33.21
N CYS A 4 -10.43 34.35 32.59
CA CYS A 4 -11.13 33.46 31.68
C CYS A 4 -10.42 33.24 30.32
N ALA A 5 -9.47 34.11 29.94
CA ALA A 5 -8.73 33.94 28.67
C ALA A 5 -7.60 32.92 28.78
N HIS A 6 -7.05 32.71 29.99
CA HIS A 6 -5.93 31.81 30.22
C HIS A 6 -6.36 30.34 30.23
N ASP A 7 -7.55 30.05 30.76
CA ASP A 7 -8.07 28.67 30.84
C ASP A 7 -8.49 28.12 29.47
N VAL A 8 -9.02 28.97 28.59
CA VAL A 8 -9.37 28.58 27.22
C VAL A 8 -8.12 28.23 26.41
N ILE A 9 -7.06 29.03 26.55
CA ILE A 9 -5.76 28.78 25.89
C ILE A 9 -5.11 27.50 26.43
N THR A 10 -5.22 27.23 27.72
CA THR A 10 -4.68 26.02 28.34
C THR A 10 -5.39 24.76 27.82
N PHE A 11 -6.69 24.82 27.57
CA PHE A 11 -7.43 23.71 26.94
C PHE A 11 -7.05 23.45 25.48
N PHE A 12 -6.76 24.49 24.68
CA PHE A 12 -6.34 24.33 23.29
C PHE A 12 -4.94 23.70 23.15
N ILE A 13 -4.03 23.97 24.10
CA ILE A 13 -2.65 23.46 24.09
C ILE A 13 -2.58 21.95 24.38
N ILE A 14 -3.54 21.39 25.11
CA ILE A 14 -3.55 19.96 25.47
C ILE A 14 -4.14 19.10 24.33
N MET A 15 -4.96 19.68 23.44
CA MET A 15 -5.54 18.98 22.28
C MET A 15 -4.69 19.07 21.00
N HIS A 16 -3.80 20.05 20.86
CA HIS A 16 -2.90 20.19 19.71
C HIS A 16 -1.44 20.33 20.17
N GLY A 17 -0.87 19.23 20.67
CA GLY A 17 0.54 19.19 21.10
C GLY A 17 1.49 19.70 20.00
N MET A 18 2.09 20.87 20.22
CA MET A 18 3.15 21.42 19.38
C MET A 18 4.43 21.60 20.20
N VAL A 19 5.54 21.08 19.67
CA VAL A 19 6.89 21.46 20.09
C VAL A 19 7.41 22.46 19.08
N LEU A 20 7.43 23.75 19.44
CA LEU A 20 8.05 24.79 18.62
C LEU A 20 9.56 24.71 18.78
N LYS A 21 10.27 24.35 17.70
CA LYS A 21 11.72 24.58 17.57
C LYS A 21 11.95 25.96 16.97
N SER A 22 12.98 26.67 17.44
CA SER A 22 13.33 28.06 17.07
C SER A 22 13.82 28.28 15.62
N ASN A 23 13.51 27.37 14.69
CA ASN A 23 13.95 27.40 13.30
C ASN A 23 12.81 27.06 12.30
N GLY A 24 11.56 27.38 12.65
CA GLY A 24 10.45 27.52 11.68
C GLY A 24 10.26 26.43 10.62
N SER A 25 10.55 25.14 10.91
CA SER A 25 10.31 24.04 9.98
C SER A 25 9.38 23.01 10.59
N GLU A 26 8.17 22.91 10.04
CA GLU A 26 7.20 21.87 10.39
C GLU A 26 7.63 20.52 9.80
N LYS A 27 7.69 19.50 10.64
CA LYS A 27 7.85 18.10 10.21
C LYS A 27 6.96 17.21 11.06
N PHE A 28 5.87 16.72 10.48
CA PHE A 28 5.12 15.58 11.01
C PHE A 28 5.97 14.32 10.81
N GLN A 29 6.41 13.72 11.91
CA GLN A 29 7.26 12.54 11.93
C GLN A 29 6.73 11.57 13.00
N PHE A 30 5.97 10.58 12.55
CA PHE A 30 5.53 9.46 13.37
C PHE A 30 5.40 8.23 12.43
N TRP A 31 6.03 7.05 12.53
CA TRP A 31 6.97 6.39 13.45
C TRP A 31 8.05 5.69 12.60
N LYS A 32 9.33 6.10 12.75
CA LYS A 32 10.46 5.52 12.01
C LYS A 32 11.50 4.97 12.99
N TYR A 33 11.06 4.16 13.97
CA TYR A 33 11.98 3.40 14.82
C TYR A 33 12.55 2.22 14.01
N ARG A 34 13.39 2.53 13.03
CA ARG A 34 14.30 1.56 12.41
C ARG A 34 15.51 1.48 13.35
N LEU A 35 15.52 0.50 14.25
CA LEU A 35 16.76 0.08 14.90
C LEU A 35 17.66 -0.52 13.81
N LEU A 36 18.87 0.04 13.68
CA LEU A 36 19.83 -0.36 12.67
C LEU A 36 20.50 -1.70 13.03
N ALA A 37 20.53 -2.53 12.00
CA ALA A 37 21.32 -3.75 11.76
C ALA A 37 22.55 -4.01 12.65
N THR A 38 22.80 -5.30 12.94
CA THR A 38 23.87 -6.12 12.33
C THR A 38 23.45 -7.61 12.50
N THR A 39 23.66 -8.52 11.57
CA THR A 39 24.98 -9.07 11.18
C THR A 39 25.05 -9.45 9.70
N ASN A 40 26.22 -9.21 9.11
CA ASN A 40 26.64 -9.82 7.86
C ASN A 40 26.81 -11.34 8.06
N SER A 41 26.25 -12.17 7.18
CA SER A 41 27.02 -13.10 6.32
C SER A 41 26.13 -14.09 5.54
N THR A 42 26.30 -14.04 4.22
CA THR A 42 26.19 -15.10 3.19
C THR A 42 24.96 -16.02 3.11
N THR A 43 24.01 -15.64 2.24
CA THR A 43 23.83 -16.41 1.01
C THR A 43 24.15 -15.50 -0.17
N ARG A 44 25.18 -15.89 -0.91
CA ARG A 44 25.54 -15.29 -2.19
C ARG A 44 24.64 -15.97 -3.22
N ASP A 45 23.37 -15.60 -3.25
CA ASP A 45 22.51 -15.98 -4.37
C ASP A 45 22.92 -15.12 -5.55
N THR A 46 23.57 -15.81 -6.48
CA THR A 46 24.16 -15.28 -7.71
C THR A 46 23.24 -14.27 -8.38
N MET A 47 23.65 -12.99 -8.36
CA MET A 47 23.35 -12.07 -9.45
C MET A 47 24.02 -12.63 -10.69
N ASN A 48 23.35 -13.52 -11.41
CA ASN A 48 23.77 -13.89 -12.74
C ASN A 48 23.07 -12.98 -13.73
N THR A 49 23.79 -11.90 -14.05
CA THR A 49 23.56 -11.02 -15.18
C THR A 49 23.39 -11.84 -16.46
N THR A 50 22.16 -11.95 -16.93
CA THR A 50 21.84 -11.90 -18.35
C THR A 50 20.69 -10.91 -18.49
N GLY A 51 20.89 -9.87 -19.31
CA GLY A 51 19.94 -8.77 -19.45
C GLY A 51 18.55 -9.27 -19.84
N GLY A 52 17.58 -9.01 -18.96
CA GLY A 52 16.18 -9.39 -19.09
C GLY A 52 15.54 -9.32 -17.72
N THR A 53 14.63 -8.37 -17.55
CA THR A 53 13.78 -8.19 -16.38
C THR A 53 13.25 -9.54 -15.85
N LEU A 54 13.65 -9.92 -14.63
CA LEU A 54 13.03 -11.02 -13.90
C LEU A 54 11.61 -10.61 -13.53
N PHE A 55 10.72 -10.72 -14.51
CA PHE A 55 9.29 -10.66 -14.30
C PHE A 55 8.94 -11.77 -13.29
N ASN A 56 8.29 -11.41 -12.18
CA ASN A 56 7.70 -12.35 -11.22
C ASN A 56 6.49 -13.09 -11.85
N THR A 57 6.67 -13.63 -13.06
CA THR A 57 5.64 -14.23 -13.92
C THR A 57 4.88 -15.33 -13.21
N SER A 58 5.55 -16.10 -12.34
CA SER A 58 4.92 -17.18 -11.59
C SER A 58 3.90 -16.69 -10.58
N ILE A 59 4.14 -15.57 -9.90
CA ILE A 59 3.20 -14.98 -8.93
C ILE A 59 2.03 -14.36 -9.68
N CYS A 60 2.32 -13.56 -10.70
CA CYS A 60 1.33 -12.81 -11.45
C CYS A 60 0.38 -13.68 -12.29
N SER A 61 0.71 -14.96 -12.49
CA SER A 61 -0.16 -15.90 -13.21
C SER A 61 -1.08 -16.71 -12.30
N GLN A 62 -0.96 -16.58 -10.97
CA GLN A 62 -1.79 -17.30 -10.02
C GLN A 62 -3.19 -16.67 -9.91
N GLU A 63 -4.22 -17.48 -9.73
CA GLU A 63 -5.56 -16.97 -9.39
C GLU A 63 -5.60 -16.43 -7.94
N PRO A 64 -6.46 -15.44 -7.62
CA PRO A 64 -6.59 -14.95 -6.26
C PRO A 64 -7.19 -16.01 -5.33
N VAL A 65 -6.57 -16.22 -4.16
CA VAL A 65 -7.04 -17.21 -3.18
C VAL A 65 -7.47 -16.53 -1.88
N LYS A 66 -8.76 -16.64 -1.54
CA LYS A 66 -9.34 -16.13 -0.29
C LYS A 66 -8.71 -16.77 0.96
N GLY A 67 -8.36 -18.05 0.88
CA GLY A 67 -7.88 -18.82 2.03
C GLY A 67 -9.00 -19.24 2.99
N ASN A 68 -8.62 -19.86 4.11
CA ASN A 68 -9.57 -20.60 4.95
C ASN A 68 -10.15 -19.78 6.11
N CYS A 69 -9.60 -18.58 6.36
CA CYS A 69 -10.10 -17.68 7.39
C CYS A 69 -11.28 -16.83 6.87
N ARG A 70 -11.98 -16.15 7.79
CA ARG A 70 -13.26 -15.46 7.51
C ARG A 70 -13.18 -13.93 7.66
N ALA A 71 -11.99 -13.34 7.67
CA ALA A 71 -11.86 -11.89 7.62
C ALA A 71 -12.30 -11.36 6.24
N HIS A 72 -12.69 -10.09 6.19
CA HIS A 72 -13.07 -9.41 4.96
C HIS A 72 -12.02 -8.34 4.65
N LEU A 73 -10.87 -8.76 4.12
CA LEU A 73 -9.74 -7.87 3.86
C LEU A 73 -9.62 -7.62 2.35
N GLN A 74 -9.96 -6.42 1.91
CA GLN A 74 -9.71 -6.00 0.53
C GLN A 74 -8.21 -6.04 0.24
N ARG A 75 -7.86 -6.69 -0.87
CA ARG A 75 -6.50 -6.83 -1.39
C ARG A 75 -6.52 -6.73 -2.90
N TRP A 76 -5.35 -6.49 -3.46
CA TRP A 76 -5.13 -6.41 -4.89
C TRP A 76 -4.49 -7.69 -5.40
N TYR A 77 -4.91 -8.19 -6.55
CA TYR A 77 -4.23 -9.26 -7.27
C TYR A 77 -4.06 -8.85 -8.73
N TYR A 78 -3.07 -9.41 -9.40
CA TYR A 78 -2.88 -9.20 -10.82
C TYR A 78 -3.77 -10.18 -11.60
N ASN A 79 -4.59 -9.64 -12.49
CA ASN A 79 -5.41 -10.41 -13.41
C ASN A 79 -4.72 -10.46 -14.78
N SER A 80 -4.12 -11.60 -15.09
CA SER A 80 -3.43 -11.83 -16.35
C SER A 80 -4.34 -11.77 -17.58
N SER A 81 -5.66 -11.95 -17.42
CA SER A 81 -6.62 -11.88 -18.51
C SER A 81 -6.93 -10.44 -18.90
N SER A 82 -7.03 -9.53 -17.93
CA SER A 82 -7.21 -8.09 -18.19
C SER A 82 -5.89 -7.34 -18.39
N GLY A 83 -4.78 -7.94 -17.95
CA GLY A 83 -3.46 -7.31 -17.94
C GLY A 83 -3.28 -6.27 -16.83
N ASN A 84 -4.25 -6.16 -15.91
CA ASN A 84 -4.31 -5.13 -14.86
C ASN A 84 -4.55 -5.74 -13.48
N CYS A 85 -4.36 -4.93 -12.45
CA CYS A 85 -4.69 -5.30 -11.09
C CYS A 85 -6.18 -5.15 -10.80
N SER A 86 -6.72 -6.03 -9.95
CA SER A 86 -8.12 -6.02 -9.54
C SER A 86 -8.23 -6.32 -8.05
N VAL A 87 -9.33 -5.89 -7.43
CA VAL A 87 -9.61 -6.15 -6.02
C VAL A 87 -10.22 -7.53 -5.79
N PHE A 88 -9.90 -8.13 -4.65
CA PHE A 88 -10.56 -9.31 -4.12
C PHE A 88 -10.53 -9.28 -2.58
N TYR A 89 -11.39 -10.08 -1.95
CA TYR A 89 -11.42 -10.18 -0.48
C TYR A 89 -10.66 -11.41 0.02
N TYR A 90 -9.59 -11.14 0.76
CA TYR A 90 -8.77 -12.14 1.43
C TYR A 90 -9.30 -12.45 2.83
N GLY A 91 -9.36 -13.75 3.15
CA GLY A 91 -9.87 -14.30 4.41
C GLY A 91 -8.98 -14.03 5.63
N GLY A 92 -7.74 -13.57 5.43
CA GLY A 92 -6.80 -13.24 6.50
C GLY A 92 -5.75 -14.31 6.81
N CYS A 93 -5.90 -15.54 6.30
CA CYS A 93 -4.87 -16.58 6.40
C CYS A 93 -4.81 -17.47 5.16
N GLY A 94 -3.65 -18.08 4.90
CA GLY A 94 -3.40 -18.93 3.74
C GLY A 94 -3.27 -18.12 2.44
N GLY A 95 -3.80 -18.67 1.35
CA GLY A 95 -3.72 -18.07 0.02
C GLY A 95 -2.34 -18.20 -0.62
N ASN A 96 -2.07 -17.35 -1.61
CA ASN A 96 -0.83 -17.34 -2.39
C ASN A 96 -0.20 -15.94 -2.44
N GLU A 97 0.84 -15.77 -3.26
CA GLU A 97 1.63 -14.55 -3.36
C GLU A 97 1.01 -13.49 -4.29
N ASN A 98 0.04 -13.84 -5.14
CA ASN A 98 -0.71 -12.87 -5.95
C ASN A 98 -1.72 -12.08 -5.09
N ARG A 99 -1.20 -11.37 -4.09
CA ARG A 99 -1.96 -10.62 -3.10
C ARG A 99 -1.13 -9.46 -2.56
N PHE A 100 -1.51 -8.25 -2.96
CA PHE A 100 -0.84 -6.99 -2.64
C PHE A 100 -1.75 -6.08 -1.81
N PHE A 101 -1.16 -5.12 -1.10
CA PHE A 101 -1.92 -4.21 -0.24
C PHE A 101 -2.56 -3.07 -1.02
N ASN A 102 -1.95 -2.62 -2.11
CA ASN A 102 -2.44 -1.52 -2.94
C ASN A 102 -2.17 -1.80 -4.42
N CYS A 103 -2.83 -1.03 -5.30
CA CYS A 103 -2.68 -1.20 -6.73
C CYS A 103 -1.25 -0.94 -7.22
N LEU A 104 -0.57 0.07 -6.67
CA LEU A 104 0.81 0.41 -7.08
C LEU A 104 1.78 -0.74 -6.86
N GLU A 105 1.67 -1.44 -5.73
CA GLU A 105 2.47 -2.63 -5.42
C GLU A 105 2.16 -3.76 -6.41
N CYS A 106 0.88 -3.98 -6.73
CA CYS A 106 0.46 -4.99 -7.69
C CYS A 106 1.00 -4.69 -9.11
N MET A 107 0.80 -3.47 -9.61
CA MET A 107 1.27 -3.05 -10.93
C MET A 107 2.79 -2.96 -11.00
N GLY A 108 3.47 -2.59 -9.91
CA GLY A 108 4.93 -2.59 -9.85
C GLY A 108 5.54 -4.01 -9.91
N ASN A 109 4.86 -5.01 -9.34
CA ASN A 109 5.32 -6.40 -9.36
C ASN A 109 4.92 -7.17 -10.62
N CYS A 110 3.74 -6.88 -11.16
CA CYS A 110 3.11 -7.70 -12.20
C CYS A 110 2.72 -6.95 -13.47
N GLY A 111 2.64 -5.62 -13.42
CA GLY A 111 2.32 -4.79 -14.57
C GLY A 111 3.38 -4.92 -15.66
N TYR A 112 2.93 -4.87 -16.91
CA TYR A 112 3.80 -5.03 -18.06
C TYR A 112 4.80 -3.86 -18.17
N GLN A 113 6.07 -4.12 -17.87
CA GLN A 113 7.15 -3.13 -18.06
C GLN A 113 7.65 -3.16 -19.50
N ASN A 114 6.91 -2.54 -20.43
CA ASN A 114 7.38 -2.29 -21.79
C ASN A 114 8.30 -1.05 -21.80
N PHE A 115 9.26 -0.96 -20.87
CA PHE A 115 10.32 0.08 -20.78
C PHE A 115 9.91 1.54 -21.10
N SER A 116 8.64 1.91 -20.96
CA SER A 116 8.10 3.20 -21.36
C SER A 116 6.80 3.56 -20.64
N GLU A 117 6.55 2.98 -19.46
CA GLU A 117 5.55 3.52 -18.56
C GLU A 117 6.29 4.15 -17.38
N THR A 118 6.32 5.47 -17.37
CA THR A 118 6.86 6.24 -16.25
C THR A 118 6.01 5.97 -15.01
N ALA A 119 6.58 6.11 -13.81
CA ALA A 119 5.86 5.95 -12.55
C ALA A 119 4.54 6.77 -12.50
N SER A 120 4.45 7.87 -13.25
CA SER A 120 3.22 8.67 -13.39
C SER A 120 2.07 7.96 -14.12
N ASN A 121 2.36 7.08 -15.10
CA ASN A 121 1.32 6.34 -15.82
C ASN A 121 0.71 5.25 -14.93
N ILE A 122 1.55 4.55 -14.16
CA ILE A 122 1.10 3.53 -13.21
C ILE A 122 0.18 4.16 -12.15
N THR A 123 0.51 5.34 -11.63
CA THR A 123 -0.37 6.05 -10.70
C THR A 123 -1.73 6.38 -11.33
N ALA A 124 -1.75 6.86 -12.57
CA ALA A 124 -3.01 7.16 -13.26
C ALA A 124 -3.89 5.92 -13.46
N ILE A 125 -3.28 4.79 -13.86
CA ILE A 125 -3.96 3.50 -13.97
C ILE A 125 -4.55 3.08 -12.62
N CYS A 126 -3.76 3.18 -11.55
CA CYS A 126 -4.23 2.77 -10.23
C CYS A 126 -5.36 3.65 -9.67
N ASN A 127 -5.32 4.96 -9.90
CA ASN A 127 -6.42 5.84 -9.52
C ASN A 127 -7.74 5.42 -10.21
N GLN A 128 -7.68 5.10 -11.50
CA GLN A 128 -8.85 4.63 -12.26
C GLN A 128 -9.38 3.29 -11.73
N LEU A 129 -8.48 2.37 -11.38
CA LEU A 129 -8.87 1.07 -10.83
C LEU A 129 -9.45 1.18 -9.42
N GLU A 130 -8.97 2.13 -8.62
CA GLU A 130 -9.50 2.42 -7.28
C GLU A 130 -10.92 2.99 -7.38
N GLU A 131 -11.18 3.94 -8.28
CA GLU A 131 -12.53 4.47 -8.55
C GLU A 131 -13.52 3.35 -8.95
N ALA A 132 -13.08 2.43 -9.81
CA ALA A 132 -13.92 1.29 -10.22
C ALA A 132 -14.16 0.27 -9.08
N ALA A 133 -13.20 0.13 -8.16
CA ALA A 133 -13.35 -0.73 -6.98
C ALA A 133 -14.35 -0.14 -5.96
N ASP A 134 -14.35 1.18 -5.80
CA ASP A 134 -15.27 1.88 -4.90
C ASP A 134 -16.72 1.82 -5.40
N GLU A 135 -16.94 1.79 -6.72
CA GLU A 135 -18.26 1.56 -7.28
C GLU A 135 -18.80 0.16 -6.93
N TYR A 136 -17.96 -0.87 -6.93
CA TYR A 136 -18.37 -2.25 -6.64
C TYR A 136 -18.80 -2.48 -5.18
N ASP A 137 -18.16 -1.82 -4.20
CA ASP A 137 -18.51 -1.93 -2.77
C ASP A 137 -19.87 -1.27 -2.44
N SER A 138 -20.30 -0.29 -3.26
CA SER A 138 -21.56 0.41 -3.08
C SER A 138 -22.80 -0.45 -3.42
N TRP A 139 -22.65 -1.47 -4.27
CA TRP A 139 -23.79 -2.25 -4.77
C TRP A 139 -24.18 -3.42 -3.85
N GLU A 140 -23.36 -3.76 -2.84
CA GLU A 140 -23.74 -4.73 -1.80
C GLU A 140 -24.60 -4.11 -0.67
N HIS A 141 -24.71 -2.79 -0.58
CA HIS A 141 -25.48 -2.10 0.47
C HIS A 141 -26.96 -1.85 0.12
N GLU A 142 -27.45 -2.19 -1.08
CA GLU A 142 -28.85 -2.01 -1.48
C GLU A 142 -29.71 -3.29 -1.44
N LEU A 143 -29.19 -4.43 -0.94
CA LEU A 143 -29.93 -5.70 -0.89
C LEU A 143 -30.11 -6.29 0.53
N ILE A 144 -30.34 -5.43 1.53
CA ILE A 144 -30.92 -5.83 2.83
C ILE A 144 -32.21 -5.05 3.08
#